data_AF-A0A835HYI2-F1
#
_entry.id   AF-A0A835HYI2-F1
#
_cell.length_a   1.000
_cell.length_b   1.000
_cell.length_c   1.000
_cell.angle_alpha   90.00
_cell.angle_beta   90.00
_cell.angle_gamma   90.00
#
_symmetry.space_group_name_H-M   'P 1'
#
loop_
_entity.id
_entity.type
_entity.pdbx_description
1 polymer ?
#
loop_
_entity_poly.entity_id
_entity_poly.type
_entity_poly.pdbx_seq_one_letter_code
_entity_poly.pdbx_strand_id
1 'polypeptide(L)'
;MQEEGVSKEIAREHIKYLIDETWKKMNKARVAHHPFFEPFITAAPNLGRQAQCMYQYGDGHGIPDQETKDHLSLLLIEPIPLKKK
;
A
#
# COMPACT_ATOMS: atom_id res chain seq x y z
N MET A 1 -17.99 -8.88 10.55
CA MET A 1 -18.28 -9.74 11.72
C MET A 1 -19.63 -9.40 12.32
N GLN A 2 -19.81 -8.24 12.97
CA GLN A 2 -21.09 -7.90 13.62
C GLN A 2 -22.26 -7.73 12.64
N GLU A 3 -22.03 -7.03 11.53
CA GLU A 3 -23.06 -6.74 10.52
C GLU A 3 -23.61 -8.02 9.87
N GLU A 4 -22.72 -8.96 9.52
CA GLU A 4 -23.05 -10.17 8.76
C GLU A 4 -23.02 -11.46 9.61
N GLY A 5 -22.75 -11.37 10.91
CA GLY A 5 -22.60 -12.52 11.81
C GLY A 5 -21.46 -13.50 11.47
N VAL A 6 -20.52 -13.12 10.59
CA VAL A 6 -19.45 -14.02 10.09
C VAL A 6 -18.20 -14.04 10.97
N SER A 7 -17.37 -15.08 10.82
CA SER A 7 -16.08 -15.20 11.49
C SER A 7 -15.09 -14.12 11.08
N LYS A 8 -14.01 -13.96 11.86
CA LYS A 8 -12.94 -13.00 11.58
C LYS A 8 -12.23 -13.32 10.26
N GLU A 9 -12.04 -14.60 9.97
CA GLU A 9 -11.35 -15.11 8.78
C GLU A 9 -12.14 -14.73 7.52
N ILE A 10 -13.45 -15.01 7.52
CA ILE A 10 -14.36 -14.65 6.42
C ILE A 10 -14.41 -13.14 6.25
N ALA A 11 -14.57 -12.39 7.34
CA ALA A 11 -14.56 -10.93 7.28
C ALA A 11 -13.25 -10.39 6.70
N ARG A 12 -12.10 -10.96 7.10
CA ARG A 12 -10.78 -10.55 6.60
C ARG A 12 -10.62 -10.84 5.11
N GLU A 13 -11.09 -11.98 4.64
CA GLU A 13 -11.09 -12.33 3.22
C GLU A 13 -11.96 -11.36 2.41
N HIS A 14 -13.15 -11.02 2.92
CA HIS A 14 -14.02 -10.04 2.30
C HIS A 14 -13.36 -8.65 2.20
N ILE A 15 -12.70 -8.17 3.26
CA ILE A 15 -11.95 -6.90 3.21
C ILE A 15 -10.82 -6.95 2.17
N LYS A 16 -10.10 -8.07 2.04
CA LYS A 16 -9.07 -8.23 0.99
C LYS A 16 -9.68 -8.13 -0.41
N TYR A 17 -10.84 -8.76 -0.62
CA TYR A 17 -11.59 -8.64 -1.87
C TYR A 17 -12.00 -7.18 -2.15
N LEU A 18 -12.52 -6.46 -1.16
CA LEU A 18 -12.89 -5.04 -1.32
C LEU A 18 -11.68 -4.15 -1.65
N ILE A 19 -10.51 -4.44 -1.08
CA ILE A 19 -9.25 -3.74 -1.42
C ILE A 19 -8.91 -3.96 -2.90
N ASP A 20 -8.98 -5.19 -3.40
CA ASP A 20 -8.72 -5.52 -4.82
C ASP A 20 -9.72 -4.82 -5.77
N GLU A 21 -11.01 -4.87 -5.44
CA GLU A 21 -12.04 -4.17 -6.21
C GLU A 21 -11.84 -2.66 -6.22
N THR A 22 -11.38 -2.09 -5.11
CA THR A 22 -11.07 -0.65 -5.03
C THR A 22 -9.83 -0.29 -5.87
N TRP A 23 -8.81 -1.15 -5.90
CA TRP A 23 -7.67 -0.99 -6.80
C TRP A 23 -8.08 -0.98 -8.27
N LYS A 24 -8.98 -1.90 -8.69
CA LYS A 24 -9.53 -1.92 -10.05
C LYS A 24 -10.25 -0.61 -10.39
N LYS A 25 -11.04 -0.06 -9.46
CA LYS A 25 -11.71 1.24 -9.63
C LYS A 25 -10.71 2.39 -9.76
N MET A 26 -9.69 2.45 -8.90
CA MET A 26 -8.66 3.49 -8.95
C MET A 26 -7.86 3.43 -10.25
N ASN A 27 -7.50 2.24 -10.73
CA ASN A 27 -6.80 2.08 -12.01
C ASN A 27 -7.64 2.58 -13.20
N LYS A 28 -8.94 2.29 -13.22
CA LYS A 28 -9.87 2.83 -14.22
C LYS A 28 -9.97 4.35 -14.13
N ALA A 29 -10.12 4.89 -12.91
CA ALA A 29 -10.21 6.33 -12.69
C ALA A 29 -8.96 7.09 -13.15
N ARG A 30 -7.77 6.46 -13.06
CA ARG A 30 -6.49 7.05 -13.48
C ARG A 30 -6.35 7.24 -14.99
N VAL A 31 -7.05 6.43 -15.79
CA VAL A 31 -7.01 6.49 -17.27
C VAL A 31 -8.24 7.13 -17.88
N ALA A 32 -9.31 7.28 -17.10
CA ALA A 32 -10.51 7.98 -17.50
C ALA A 32 -10.28 9.50 -17.57
N HIS A 33 -11.18 10.22 -18.25
CA HIS A 33 -11.15 11.68 -18.23
C HIS A 33 -11.39 12.18 -16.80
N HIS A 34 -10.43 12.95 -16.27
CA HIS A 34 -10.49 13.49 -14.92
C HIS A 34 -9.88 14.90 -14.88
N PRO A 35 -10.29 15.77 -13.94
CA PRO A 35 -9.79 17.14 -13.84
C PRO A 35 -8.41 17.24 -13.15
N PHE A 36 -7.81 16.12 -12.75
CA PHE A 36 -6.56 16.09 -12.00
C PHE A 36 -5.33 16.04 -12.91
N PHE A 37 -4.18 16.49 -12.38
CA PHE A 37 -2.89 16.57 -13.07
C PHE A 37 -1.76 16.01 -12.20
N GLU A 38 -0.56 15.82 -12.78
CA GLU A 38 0.61 15.48 -11.99
C GLU A 38 1.01 16.63 -11.03
N PRO A 39 1.54 16.31 -9.83
CA PRO A 39 1.92 14.99 -9.34
C PRO A 39 0.75 14.19 -8.71
N PHE A 40 -0.46 14.73 -8.68
CA PHE A 40 -1.58 14.13 -7.94
C PHE A 40 -1.99 12.76 -8.50
N ILE A 41 -2.03 12.62 -9.82
CA ILE A 41 -2.36 11.36 -10.51
C ILE A 41 -1.41 10.23 -10.07
N THR A 42 -0.13 10.53 -9.89
CA THR A 42 0.86 9.57 -9.39
C THR A 42 0.82 9.42 -7.86
N ALA A 43 0.62 10.50 -7.12
CA ALA A 43 0.64 10.50 -5.65
C ALA A 43 -0.53 9.68 -5.04
N ALA A 44 -1.73 9.79 -5.60
CA ALA A 44 -2.92 9.10 -5.07
C ALA A 44 -2.75 7.57 -4.99
N PRO A 45 -2.39 6.83 -6.06
CA PRO A 45 -2.12 5.40 -5.95
C PRO A 45 -0.85 5.09 -5.14
N ASN A 46 0.13 6.00 -5.09
CA ASN A 46 1.31 5.80 -4.24
C ASN A 46 0.97 5.76 -2.76
N LEU A 47 -0.03 6.52 -2.30
CA LEU A 47 -0.50 6.41 -0.92
C LEU A 47 -1.04 5.01 -0.59
N GLY A 48 -1.83 4.43 -1.51
CA GLY A 48 -2.30 3.05 -1.38
C GLY A 48 -1.16 2.03 -1.34
N ARG A 49 -0.14 2.21 -2.19
CA ARG A 49 1.08 1.36 -2.20
C ARG A 49 1.88 1.49 -0.91
N GLN A 50 2.02 2.70 -0.38
CA GLN A 50 2.69 2.93 0.90
C GLN A 50 1.97 2.19 2.01
N ALA A 51 0.65 2.32 2.13
CA ALA A 51 -0.13 1.58 3.13
C ALA A 51 0.08 0.05 2.99
N GLN A 52 0.05 -0.50 1.78
CA GLN A 52 0.32 -1.92 1.57
C GLN A 52 1.74 -2.32 1.99
N CYS A 53 2.76 -1.51 1.67
CA CYS A 53 4.14 -1.76 2.09
C CYS A 53 4.27 -1.78 3.62
N MET A 54 3.61 -0.85 4.32
CA MET A 54 3.66 -0.77 5.78
C MET A 54 2.92 -1.92 6.48
N TYR A 55 1.85 -2.45 5.88
CA TYR A 55 0.94 -3.39 6.54
C TYR A 55 0.93 -4.83 5.99
N GLN A 56 1.78 -5.15 5.01
CA GLN A 56 1.80 -6.48 4.37
C GLN A 56 2.16 -7.62 5.35
N TYR A 57 2.99 -7.35 6.36
CA TYR A 57 3.46 -8.35 7.33
C TYR A 57 2.95 -8.14 8.77
N GLY A 58 2.13 -7.11 9.01
CA GLY A 58 1.71 -6.76 10.36
C GLY A 58 1.49 -5.27 10.48
N ASP A 59 1.79 -4.71 11.66
CA ASP A 59 1.75 -3.27 11.90
C ASP A 59 3.16 -2.68 11.79
N GLY A 60 3.66 -2.56 10.56
CA GLY A 60 4.99 -2.00 10.32
C GLY A 60 5.09 -0.48 10.53
N HIS A 61 3.97 0.21 10.76
CA HIS A 61 3.97 1.65 11.06
C HIS A 61 4.06 1.91 12.56
N GLY A 62 3.26 1.21 13.36
CA GLY A 62 3.25 1.32 14.82
C GLY A 62 4.37 0.54 15.51
N ILE A 63 4.91 -0.50 14.85
CA ILE A 63 5.91 -1.40 15.42
C ILE A 63 7.21 -1.32 14.60
N PRO A 64 8.27 -0.66 15.12
CA PRO A 64 9.48 -0.33 14.37
C PRO A 64 10.52 -1.47 14.27
N ASP A 65 10.16 -2.71 14.57
CA ASP A 65 11.08 -3.87 14.60
C ASP A 65 10.83 -4.92 13.49
N GLN A 66 9.91 -4.63 12.56
CA GLN A 66 9.55 -5.54 11.46
C GLN A 66 10.32 -5.23 10.16
N GLU A 67 10.08 -6.02 9.10
CA GLU A 67 10.72 -5.92 7.78
C GLU A 67 10.63 -4.51 7.17
N THR A 68 9.61 -3.75 7.58
CA THR A 68 9.43 -2.34 7.20
C THR A 68 10.62 -1.46 7.59
N LYS A 69 11.27 -1.71 8.73
CA LYS A 69 12.46 -0.96 9.16
C LYS A 69 13.62 -1.14 8.18
N ASP A 70 13.88 -2.38 7.78
CA ASP A 70 14.97 -2.72 6.86
C ASP A 70 14.73 -2.09 5.48
N HIS A 71 13.49 -2.17 4.98
CA HIS A 71 13.12 -1.49 3.73
C HIS A 71 13.31 0.04 3.81
N LEU A 72 12.94 0.67 4.93
CA LEU A 72 13.14 2.11 5.12
C LEU A 72 14.62 2.48 5.25
N SER A 73 15.43 1.65 5.91
CA SER A 73 16.88 1.84 5.99
C SER A 73 17.48 1.84 4.58
N LEU A 74 17.18 0.81 3.79
CA LEU A 74 17.67 0.69 2.41
C LEU A 74 17.20 1.82 1.49
N LEU A 75 15.98 2.33 1.70
CA LEU A 75 15.40 3.36 0.83
C LEU A 75 15.85 4.78 1.18
N LEU A 76 15.99 5.10 2.48
CA LEU A 76 16.15 6.48 2.95
C LEU A 76 17.51 6.76 3.60
N ILE A 77 18.21 5.73 4.07
CA ILE A 77 19.44 5.88 4.88
C ILE A 77 20.66 5.35 4.13
N GLU A 78 20.56 4.16 3.55
CA GLU A 78 21.70 3.47 2.93
C GLU A 78 21.87 3.92 1.47
N PRO A 79 23.04 4.47 1.10
CA PRO A 79 23.29 4.87 -0.27
C PRO A 79 23.54 3.66 -1.18
N ILE A 80 23.13 3.78 -2.44
CA ILE A 80 23.44 2.77 -3.47
C ILE A 80 24.96 2.77 -3.73
N PRO A 81 25.66 1.62 -3.55
CA PRO A 81 27.10 1.55 -3.80
C PRO A 81 27.42 1.80 -5.28
N LEU A 82 28.32 2.74 -5.54
CA LEU A 82 28.86 2.95 -6.89
C LEU A 82 30.02 2.00 -7.14
N LYS A 83 30.00 1.25 -8.26
CA LYS A 83 31.18 0.51 -8.70
C LYS A 83 32.29 1.52 -9.02
N LYS A 84 33.45 1.35 -8.38
CA LYS A 84 34.66 2.09 -8.78
C LYS A 84 35.07 1.61 -10.19
N LYS A 85 35.31 2.57 -11.09
CA LYS A 85 35.83 2.31 -12.43
C LYS A 85 37.21 1.68 -12.37
#